data_AF-A0A7X2T1T5-F1
#
_entry.id   AF-A0A7X2T1T5-F1
#
_cell.length_a   1.000
_cell.length_b   1.000
_cell.length_c   1.000
_cell.angle_alpha   90.00
_cell.angle_beta   90.00
_cell.angle_gamma   90.00
#
_symmetry.space_group_name_H-M   'P 1'
#
loop_
_entity.id
_entity.type
_entity.pdbx_description
1 polymer ?
#
loop_
_entity_poly.entity_id
_entity_poly.type
_entity_poly.pdbx_seq_one_letter_code
_entity_poly.pdbx_strand_id
1 'polypeptide(L)' 'LIKREWLNRYKILDYKHAYKLVFEYIETFYNTVRIHSHCEYLSPSEYENRYYSENIKNAC' A
#
# COMPACT_ATOMS: atom_id res chain seq x y z
N LEU A 1 1.02 -3.21 4.72
CA LEU A 1 1.10 -4.64 4.28
C LEU A 1 0.95 -4.80 2.76
N ILE A 2 0.03 -4.05 2.16
CA ILE A 2 -0.31 -4.00 0.74
C ILE A 2 0.88 -3.81 -0.23
N LYS A 3 1.93 -3.08 0.19
CA LYS A 3 3.12 -2.85 -0.66
C LYS A 3 4.09 -4.04 -0.73
N ARG A 4 4.05 -4.97 0.24
CA ARG A 4 5.06 -6.05 0.34
C ARG A 4 4.89 -7.13 -0.72
N GLU A 5 3.65 -7.47 -1.08
CA GLU A 5 3.35 -8.50 -2.08
C GLU A 5 3.71 -8.09 -3.51
N TRP A 6 3.68 -6.79 -3.79
CA TRP A 6 4.05 -6.23 -5.08
C TRP A 6 5.57 -6.05 -5.22
N LEU A 7 6.21 -5.48 -4.19
CA LEU A 7 7.66 -5.23 -4.19
C LEU A 7 8.48 -6.53 -4.20
N ASN A 8 7.97 -7.63 -3.65
CA ASN A 8 8.66 -8.93 -3.67
C ASN A 8 8.70 -9.59 -5.06
N ARG A 9 7.98 -9.08 -6.07
CA ARG A 9 8.00 -9.65 -7.44
C ARG A 9 9.14 -9.13 -8.30
N TYR A 10 9.78 -8.04 -7.88
CA TYR A 10 10.79 -7.34 -8.67
C TYR A 10 12.10 -7.21 -7.89
N LYS A 11 13.24 -7.40 -8.58
CA LYS A 11 14.53 -6.97 -8.06
C LYS A 11 14.68 -5.47 -8.31
N ILE A 12 14.69 -4.70 -7.24
CA ILE A 12 14.90 -3.25 -7.30
C ILE A 12 16.37 -2.99 -7.60
N LEU A 13 16.64 -2.25 -8.67
CA LEU A 13 17.99 -1.98 -9.16
C LEU A 13 18.50 -0.61 -8.70
N ASP A 14 17.62 0.39 -8.78
CA ASP A 14 17.92 1.77 -8.43
C ASP A 14 16.66 2.49 -7.94
N TYR A 15 16.83 3.71 -7.42
CA TYR A 15 15.74 4.52 -6.87
C TYR A 15 14.67 4.87 -7.91
N LYS A 16 15.07 5.16 -9.16
CA LYS A 16 14.15 5.55 -10.23
C LYS A 16 13.27 4.37 -10.64
N HIS A 17 13.84 3.17 -10.67
CA HIS A 17 13.10 1.93 -10.86
C HIS A 17 12.09 1.71 -9.73
N ALA A 18 12.50 1.87 -8.46
CA ALA A 18 11.60 1.77 -7.32
C ALA A 18 10.43 2.77 -7.40
N TYR A 19 10.73 4.03 -7.74
CA TYR A 19 9.73 5.08 -7.89
C TYR A 19 8.69 4.72 -8.96
N LYS A 20 9.15 4.24 -10.12
CA LYS A 20 8.27 3.79 -11.21
C LYS A 20 7.37 2.63 -10.79
N LEU A 21 7.93 1.60 -10.14
CA LEU A 21 7.16 0.46 -9.66
C LEU A 21 6.07 0.86 -8.65
N VAL A 22 6.38 1.81 -7.75
CA VAL A 22 5.41 2.34 -6.78
C VAL A 22 4.31 3.15 -7.48
N PHE A 23 4.67 3.97 -8.48
CA PHE A 23 3.71 4.74 -9.26
C PHE A 23 2.74 3.81 -10.02
N GLU A 24 3.28 2.84 -10.76
CA GLU A 24 2.48 1.85 -11.50
C GLU A 24 1.55 1.07 -10.56
N TYR A 25 2.05 0.67 -9.39
CA TYR A 25 1.25 0.00 -8.38
C TYR A 25 0.01 0.81 -7.95
N ILE A 26 0.21 2.10 -7.67
CA ILE A 26 -0.86 2.99 -7.21
C ILE A 26 -1.89 3.20 -8.33
N GLU A 27 -1.43 3.59 -9.52
CA GLU A 27 -2.31 3.99 -10.61
C GLU A 27 -3.05 2.80 -11.24
N THR A 28 -2.38 1.67 -11.43
CA THR A 28 -2.92 0.57 -12.24
C THR A 28 -3.58 -0.53 -11.44
N PHE A 29 -3.16 -0.76 -10.19
CA PHE A 29 -3.66 -1.87 -9.36
C PHE A 29 -4.42 -1.37 -8.15
N TYR A 30 -3.86 -0.40 -7.41
CA TYR A 30 -4.52 0.11 -6.20
C TYR A 30 -5.81 0.87 -6.54
N ASN A 31 -5.74 1.83 -7.46
CA ASN A 31 -6.90 2.67 -7.82
C ASN A 31 -7.98 1.90 -8.62
N THR A 32 -7.62 0.82 -9.33
CA THR A 32 -8.57 0.06 -10.17
C THR A 32 -9.27 -1.06 -9.39
N VAL A 33 -8.57 -1.72 -8.47
CA VAL A 33 -9.09 -2.86 -7.70
C VAL A 33 -9.76 -2.39 -6.40
N ARG A 34 -9.28 -1.30 -5.79
CA ARG A 34 -9.79 -0.85 -4.50
C ARG A 34 -10.89 0.20 -4.68
N ILE A 35 -12.13 -0.22 -4.50
CA ILE A 35 -13.26 0.70 -4.37
C ILE A 35 -13.04 1.49 -3.06
N HIS A 36 -12.91 2.81 -3.15
CA HIS A 36 -12.63 3.68 -2.00
C HIS A 36 -13.64 3.50 -0.85
N SER A 37 -14.88 3.09 -1.13
CA SER A 37 -15.88 2.76 -0.11
C SER A 37 -15.47 1.61 0.81
N HIS A 38 -14.75 0.62 0.31
CA HIS A 38 -14.25 -0.50 1.11
C HIS A 38 -13.16 -0.08 2.11
N CYS A 39 -12.51 1.05 1.85
CA CYS A 39 -11.42 1.60 2.65
C CYS A 39 -11.86 2.84 3.44
N GLU A 40 -13.18 3.10 3.54
CA GLU A 40 -13.75 4.31 4.15
C GLU A 40 -13.15 5.61 3.59
N TYR A 41 -12.79 5.61 2.31
CA TYR A 41 -12.12 6.73 1.62
C TYR A 41 -10.74 7.10 2.17
N LEU A 42 -10.13 6.24 2.98
CA LEU A 42 -8.78 6.46 3.48
C LEU A 42 -7.74 6.28 2.39
N SER A 43 -6.77 7.20 2.39
CA SER A 43 -5.55 7.04 1.61
C SER A 43 -4.75 5.82 2.08
N PRO A 44 -3.85 5.29 1.23
CA PRO A 44 -2.99 4.16 1.62
C PRO A 44 -2.23 4.39 2.94
N SER A 45 -1.79 5.63 3.17
CA SER A 45 -1.06 6.04 4.39
C SER A 45 -1.97 5.98 5.62
N GLU A 46 -3.16 6.57 5.53
CA GLU A 46 -4.15 6.58 6.61
C GLU A 46 -4.61 5.18 6.96
N TYR A 47 -4.83 4.32 5.96
CA TYR A 47 -5.17 2.92 6.18
C TYR A 47 -4.08 2.16 6.94
N GLU A 48 -2.80 2.34 6.57
CA GLU A 48 -1.68 1.71 7.28
C GLU A 48 -1.56 2.23 8.71
N ASN A 49 -1.68 3.54 8.93
CA ASN A 49 -1.65 4.14 10.26
C ASN A 49 -2.76 3.61 11.16
N ARG A 50 -3.98 3.47 10.62
CA ARG A 50 -5.11 2.86 11.33
C ARG A 50 -4.84 1.41 11.69
N TYR A 51 -4.38 0.59 10.73
CA TYR A 51 -4.04 -0.81 10.96
C TYR A 51 -3.01 -0.97 12.07
N TYR A 52 -1.92 -0.20 12.06
CA TYR A 52 -0.90 -0.26 13.12
C TYR A 52 -1.46 0.18 14.47
N SER A 53 -2.27 1.24 14.48
CA SER A 53 -2.90 1.74 15.71
C SER A 53 -3.87 0.73 16.34
N GLU A 54 -4.65 0.01 15.52
CA GLU A 54 -5.54 -1.06 15.97
C GLU A 54 -4.78 -2.31 16.45
N ASN A 55 -3.71 -2.70 15.76
CA ASN A 55 -2.87 -3.82 16.19
C ASN A 55 -2.15 -3.53 17.51
N ILE A 56 -1.73 -2.29 17.76
CA ILE A 56 -1.15 -1.88 19.05
C ILE A 56 -2.21 -1.95 20.16
N LYS A 57 -3.47 -1.58 19.89
CA LYS A 57 -4.57 -1.71 20.86
C LYS A 57 -4.90 -3.17 21.20
N ASN A 58 -4.83 -4.07 20.22
CA ASN A 58 -5.12 -5.50 20.40
C ASN A 58 -3.97 -6.28 21.07
N ALA A 59 -2.77 -5.68 21.17
CA ALA A 59 -1.62 -6.25 21.85
C ALA A 59 -1.53 -5.85 23.34
N CYS A 60 -2.49 -5.08 23.85
CA CYS A 60 -2.58 -4.61 25.23
C CYS A 60 -3.77 -5.27 25.94
#